data_AF-A0A0Q9UD75-F1
#
_entry.id   AF-A0A0Q9UD75-F1
#
_cell.length_a   1.000
_cell.length_b   1.000
_cell.length_c   1.000
_cell.angle_alpha   90.00
_cell.angle_beta   90.00
_cell.angle_gamma   90.00
#
_symmetry.space_group_name_H-M   'P 1'
#
loop_
_entity.id
_entity.type
_entity.pdbx_description
1 polymer ?
#
loop_
_entity_poly.entity_id
_entity_poly.type
_entity_poly.pdbx_seq_one_letter_code
_entity_poly.pdbx_strand_id
1 'polypeptide(L)'
;MDPATARHLHHVLATEQRRGRLPSVAAGIVRDGDLAWSDAVGTLDGRAAGEAADTDTQYRMGSITKTFVAVAVMRLRDAGRLDLLDRFEDHVPGSALGGATIAQLLSHGAGVQAETNGAWWERTPGGDWDELAGPGAGSPVEQRFRAGRRFHYTNVGFAALGELVARAHGTDWFDVVRRDLLEPLGMSRTTTRPTGRAAHGLAVHPFADVLLTEPEHDAGAMAPAGQLWTTVQDLSRWAAFAGGETGDVLSGDTLAEMYEPHTVVDNPGQAWTTSHGLGWQVWNVDGTRYAGHGGSMPGFLAGLRVDVESGDGVVVLANSTSGMGQVATDLLAAFVEREPRTPEPWHAAGDPTALDLVGTWHWGPSVSTARLVGEHLVLGEPGQARGSRFAPTGPDEWVGLDGYYTGEPLRVVRATDGSPSHLDLASFRFTRTAYDPAADVPGGVDEGGWR
;
A
#
# COMPACT_ATOMS: atom_id res chain seq x y z
N MET A 1 8.99 24.09 -3.93
CA MET A 1 8.97 23.62 -5.33
C MET A 1 9.33 24.79 -6.25
N ASP A 2 10.18 24.54 -7.25
CA ASP A 2 10.51 25.48 -8.32
C ASP A 2 9.26 25.84 -9.16
N PRO A 3 8.97 27.13 -9.43
CA PRO A 3 7.91 27.53 -10.34
C PRO A 3 7.98 26.87 -11.74
N ALA A 4 9.15 26.49 -12.23
CA ALA A 4 9.30 25.76 -13.49
C ALA A 4 8.75 24.33 -13.40
N THR A 5 8.96 23.65 -12.27
CA THR A 5 8.36 22.34 -11.98
C THR A 5 6.84 22.45 -11.96
N ALA A 6 6.28 23.44 -11.24
CA ALA A 6 4.83 23.66 -11.18
C ALA A 6 4.19 23.80 -12.57
N ARG A 7 4.80 24.61 -13.44
CA ARG A 7 4.33 24.80 -14.83
C ARG A 7 4.44 23.51 -15.65
N HIS A 8 5.49 22.73 -15.42
CA HIS A 8 5.65 21.45 -16.12
C HIS A 8 4.59 20.43 -15.69
N LEU A 9 4.32 20.31 -14.39
CA LEU A 9 3.26 19.42 -13.87
C LEU A 9 1.88 19.84 -14.40
N HIS A 10 1.57 21.13 -14.41
CA HIS A 10 0.36 21.64 -15.07
C HIS A 10 0.29 21.23 -16.56
N HIS A 11 1.40 21.38 -17.29
CA HIS A 11 1.46 20.99 -18.70
C HIS A 11 1.22 19.49 -18.90
N VAL A 12 1.80 18.63 -18.05
CA VAL A 12 1.54 17.19 -18.06
C VAL A 12 0.06 16.92 -17.80
N LEU A 13 -0.51 17.49 -16.73
CA LEU A 13 -1.93 17.31 -16.38
C LEU A 13 -2.88 17.76 -17.51
N ALA A 14 -2.65 18.94 -18.10
CA ALA A 14 -3.45 19.46 -19.19
C ALA A 14 -3.31 18.64 -20.49
N THR A 15 -2.12 18.10 -20.74
CA THR A 15 -1.87 17.22 -21.89
C THR A 15 -2.63 15.91 -21.71
N GLU A 16 -2.59 15.33 -20.52
CA GLU A 16 -3.33 14.10 -20.20
C GLU A 16 -4.84 14.31 -20.20
N GLN A 17 -5.33 15.43 -19.65
CA GLN A 17 -6.73 15.82 -19.75
C GLN A 17 -7.21 15.83 -21.20
N ARG A 18 -6.46 16.48 -22.09
CA ARG A 18 -6.81 16.61 -23.50
C ARG A 18 -6.70 15.28 -24.23
N ARG A 19 -5.63 14.52 -24.00
CA ARG A 19 -5.38 13.21 -24.61
C ARG A 19 -6.46 12.19 -24.21
N GLY A 20 -6.79 12.17 -22.92
CA GLY A 20 -7.80 11.30 -22.32
C GLY A 20 -9.23 11.74 -22.56
N ARG A 21 -9.44 12.94 -23.13
CA ARG A 21 -10.76 13.57 -23.35
C ARG A 21 -11.55 13.67 -22.04
N LEU A 22 -10.87 13.95 -20.93
CA LEU A 22 -11.45 14.01 -19.59
C LEU A 22 -12.24 15.33 -19.43
N PRO A 23 -13.54 15.31 -19.08
CA PRO A 23 -14.32 16.54 -18.84
C PRO A 23 -13.65 17.47 -17.83
N SER A 24 -13.19 16.89 -16.71
CA SER A 24 -12.25 17.49 -15.78
C SER A 24 -11.32 16.45 -15.16
N VAL A 25 -10.15 16.92 -14.74
CA VAL A 25 -9.19 16.16 -13.93
C VAL A 25 -8.55 17.11 -12.91
N ALA A 26 -8.41 16.64 -11.68
CA ALA A 26 -7.72 17.32 -10.60
C ALA A 26 -6.63 16.40 -10.06
N ALA A 27 -5.47 16.96 -9.71
CA ALA A 27 -4.35 16.18 -9.21
C ALA A 27 -3.61 16.92 -8.08
N GLY A 28 -2.92 16.14 -7.24
CA GLY A 28 -2.06 16.63 -6.18
C GLY A 28 -0.82 15.75 -6.03
N ILE A 29 0.29 16.38 -5.64
CA ILE A 29 1.56 15.73 -5.28
C ILE A 29 1.83 16.00 -3.82
N VAL A 30 2.14 14.95 -3.08
CA VAL A 30 2.45 14.99 -1.66
C VAL A 30 3.93 14.71 -1.46
N ARG A 31 4.57 15.48 -0.60
CA ARG A 31 5.96 15.28 -0.18
C ARG A 31 6.11 15.80 1.24
N ASP A 32 6.85 15.05 2.06
CA ASP A 32 7.14 15.40 3.45
C ASP A 32 5.85 15.69 4.25
N GLY A 33 4.79 14.91 4.01
CA GLY A 33 3.49 15.06 4.64
C GLY A 33 2.58 16.17 4.08
N ASP A 34 3.11 17.04 3.21
CA ASP A 34 2.40 18.22 2.72
C ASP A 34 2.00 18.14 1.24
N LEU A 35 0.93 18.85 0.88
CA LEU A 35 0.50 19.06 -0.51
C LEU A 35 1.47 20.01 -1.23
N ALA A 36 2.53 19.46 -1.81
CA ALA A 36 3.60 20.21 -2.48
C ALA A 36 3.14 20.88 -3.79
N TRP A 37 2.18 20.27 -4.49
CA TRP A 37 1.57 20.83 -5.69
C TRP A 37 0.14 20.30 -5.85
N SER A 38 -0.75 21.12 -6.40
CA SER A 38 -2.08 20.67 -6.80
C SER A 38 -2.63 21.56 -7.90
N ASP A 39 -3.39 20.98 -8.82
CA ASP A 39 -4.02 21.72 -9.91
C ASP A 39 -5.24 20.97 -10.47
N ALA A 40 -6.04 21.66 -11.28
CA ALA A 40 -7.20 21.10 -11.95
C ALA A 40 -7.34 21.67 -13.37
N VAL A 41 -7.84 20.85 -14.29
CA VAL A 41 -8.07 21.21 -15.69
C VAL A 41 -9.45 20.73 -16.12
N GLY A 42 -10.19 21.57 -16.83
CA GLY A 42 -11.51 21.26 -17.36
C GLY A 42 -12.66 21.81 -16.50
N THR A 43 -13.87 21.32 -16.74
CA THR A 43 -15.10 21.83 -16.13
C THR A 43 -15.96 20.71 -15.56
N LEU A 44 -16.75 21.03 -14.53
CA LEU A 44 -17.55 20.06 -13.77
C LEU A 44 -18.56 19.30 -14.65
N ASP A 45 -19.02 19.92 -15.73
CA ASP A 45 -20.01 19.39 -16.68
C ASP A 45 -19.42 19.05 -18.07
N GLY A 46 -18.11 19.20 -18.25
CA GLY A 46 -17.40 18.97 -19.51
C GLY A 46 -17.70 19.97 -20.63
N ARG A 47 -18.33 21.11 -20.33
CA ARG A 47 -18.64 22.15 -21.31
C ARG A 47 -17.62 23.28 -21.24
N ALA A 48 -17.27 23.85 -22.40
CA ALA A 48 -16.26 24.92 -22.49
C ALA A 48 -16.61 26.18 -21.68
N ALA A 49 -17.90 26.46 -21.48
CA ALA A 49 -18.41 27.56 -20.66
C ALA A 49 -18.95 27.07 -19.30
N GLY A 50 -18.69 25.83 -18.94
CA GLY A 50 -19.09 25.24 -17.66
C GLY A 50 -18.27 25.80 -16.50
N GLU A 51 -18.70 25.48 -15.29
CA GLU A 51 -17.95 25.83 -14.09
C GLU A 51 -16.60 25.08 -14.08
N ALA A 52 -15.50 25.80 -13.89
CA ALA A 52 -14.16 25.20 -13.83
C ALA A 52 -14.04 24.23 -12.65
N ALA A 53 -13.33 23.11 -12.86
CA ALA A 53 -12.89 22.30 -11.75
C ALA A 53 -11.78 23.05 -10.96
N ASP A 54 -11.70 22.75 -9.68
CA ASP A 54 -10.59 23.17 -8.81
C ASP A 54 -10.21 22.02 -7.88
N THR A 55 -9.24 22.23 -7.01
CA THR A 55 -8.73 21.18 -6.15
C THR A 55 -9.70 20.80 -5.02
N ASP A 56 -10.63 21.70 -4.62
CA ASP A 56 -11.71 21.45 -3.63
C ASP A 56 -13.01 20.86 -4.25
N THR A 57 -12.99 20.60 -5.55
CA THR A 57 -14.07 19.89 -6.24
C THR A 57 -14.10 18.43 -5.78
N GLN A 58 -15.27 17.96 -5.34
CA GLN A 58 -15.44 16.54 -4.99
C GLN A 58 -15.56 15.65 -6.24
N TYR A 59 -14.92 14.49 -6.18
CA TYR A 59 -15.04 13.38 -7.13
C TYR A 59 -15.28 12.08 -6.36
N ARG A 60 -15.92 11.10 -7.00
CA ARG A 60 -16.02 9.76 -6.44
C ARG A 60 -14.67 9.05 -6.54
N MET A 61 -14.11 8.60 -5.42
CA MET A 61 -12.78 7.96 -5.37
C MET A 61 -12.81 6.46 -5.71
N GLY A 62 -14.01 5.88 -5.83
CA GLY A 62 -14.18 4.47 -6.14
C GLY A 62 -13.44 3.58 -5.13
N SER A 63 -12.78 2.55 -5.66
CA SER A 63 -12.11 1.51 -4.86
C SER A 63 -10.99 1.98 -3.94
N ILE A 64 -10.54 3.24 -4.01
CA ILE A 64 -9.68 3.82 -2.95
C ILE A 64 -10.39 3.76 -1.58
N THR A 65 -11.73 3.78 -1.55
CA THR A 65 -12.56 3.56 -0.35
C THR A 65 -12.12 2.32 0.46
N LYS A 66 -11.67 1.26 -0.22
CA LYS A 66 -11.22 0.02 0.42
C LYS A 66 -10.08 0.23 1.40
N THR A 67 -9.18 1.18 1.10
CA THR A 67 -8.04 1.49 1.97
C THR A 67 -8.50 2.04 3.33
N PHE A 68 -9.57 2.84 3.36
CA PHE A 68 -10.18 3.36 4.60
C PHE A 68 -10.83 2.24 5.41
N VAL A 69 -11.58 1.36 4.73
CA VAL A 69 -12.22 0.19 5.37
C VAL A 69 -11.15 -0.73 5.95
N ALA A 70 -10.06 -0.97 5.21
CA ALA A 70 -8.94 -1.78 5.64
C ALA A 70 -8.28 -1.21 6.90
N VAL A 71 -8.01 0.10 6.95
CA VAL A 71 -7.46 0.73 8.16
C VAL A 71 -8.42 0.61 9.35
N ALA A 72 -9.73 0.77 9.14
CA ALA A 72 -10.72 0.55 10.20
C ALA A 72 -10.70 -0.90 10.75
N VAL A 73 -10.53 -1.90 9.88
CA VAL A 73 -10.36 -3.31 10.28
C VAL A 73 -9.05 -3.52 11.04
N MET A 74 -7.94 -2.95 10.56
CA MET A 74 -6.64 -3.06 11.23
C MET A 74 -6.64 -2.40 12.61
N ARG A 75 -7.39 -1.32 12.80
CA ARG A 75 -7.59 -0.73 14.13
C ARG A 75 -8.36 -1.62 15.09
N LEU A 76 -9.31 -2.42 14.61
CA LEU A 76 -9.95 -3.46 15.44
C LEU A 76 -8.93 -4.52 15.87
N ARG A 77 -8.04 -4.92 14.96
CA ARG A 77 -6.94 -5.85 15.27
C ARG A 77 -6.00 -5.26 16.33
N ASP A 78 -5.53 -4.04 16.15
CA ASP A 78 -4.60 -3.39 17.08
C ASP A 78 -5.22 -3.19 18.47
N ALA A 79 -6.55 -3.01 18.53
CA ALA A 79 -7.31 -2.97 19.77
C ALA A 79 -7.59 -4.37 20.38
N GLY A 80 -7.08 -5.45 19.79
CA GLY A 80 -7.29 -6.84 20.25
C GLY A 80 -8.73 -7.35 20.11
N ARG A 81 -9.51 -6.74 19.21
CA ARG A 81 -10.94 -7.06 19.03
C ARG A 81 -11.21 -8.13 17.98
N LEU A 82 -10.21 -8.42 17.14
CA LEU A 82 -10.19 -9.51 16.17
C LEU A 82 -8.75 -9.95 15.91
N ASP A 83 -8.58 -11.17 15.42
CA ASP A 83 -7.35 -11.65 14.81
C ASP A 83 -7.51 -11.72 13.27
N LEU A 84 -6.44 -11.50 12.52
CA LEU A 84 -6.47 -11.54 11.06
C LEU A 84 -6.78 -12.96 10.52
N LEU A 85 -6.52 -14.00 11.30
CA LEU A 85 -6.83 -15.39 10.99
C LEU A 85 -8.22 -15.83 11.45
N ASP A 86 -8.96 -14.98 12.17
CA ASP A 86 -10.35 -15.27 12.49
C ASP A 86 -11.14 -15.48 11.21
N ARG A 87 -12.08 -16.43 11.24
CA ARG A 87 -13.01 -16.61 10.14
C ARG A 87 -14.00 -15.47 10.16
N PHE A 88 -14.44 -15.03 8.99
CA PHE A 88 -15.40 -13.95 8.87
C PHE A 88 -16.71 -14.25 9.63
N GLU A 89 -17.17 -15.51 9.61
CA GLU A 89 -18.38 -15.94 10.34
C GLU A 89 -18.26 -15.86 11.86
N ASP A 90 -17.05 -15.81 12.43
CA ASP A 90 -16.84 -15.65 13.87
C ASP A 90 -17.24 -14.23 14.33
N HIS A 91 -17.17 -13.25 13.42
CA HIS A 91 -17.55 -11.85 13.64
C HIS A 91 -18.90 -11.47 13.04
N VAL A 92 -19.30 -12.15 11.94
CA VAL A 92 -20.57 -11.93 11.25
C VAL A 92 -21.30 -13.28 11.07
N PRO A 93 -21.95 -13.80 12.13
CA PRO A 93 -22.58 -15.11 12.10
C PRO A 93 -23.65 -15.25 11.02
N GLY A 94 -23.64 -16.38 10.31
CA GLY A 94 -24.61 -16.71 9.27
C GLY A 94 -24.29 -16.12 7.88
N SER A 95 -23.14 -15.46 7.71
CA SER A 95 -22.70 -14.95 6.42
C SER A 95 -22.36 -16.08 5.43
N ALA A 96 -22.71 -15.87 4.16
CA ALA A 96 -22.28 -16.73 3.05
C ALA A 96 -20.75 -16.71 2.78
N LEU A 97 -19.99 -15.77 3.36
CA LEU A 97 -18.54 -15.64 3.20
C LEU A 97 -17.73 -16.41 4.27
N GLY A 98 -18.38 -17.28 5.04
CA GLY A 98 -17.95 -17.66 6.39
C GLY A 98 -16.49 -18.09 6.56
N GLY A 99 -16.06 -19.15 5.88
CA GLY A 99 -14.73 -19.75 6.11
C GLY A 99 -13.53 -18.93 5.64
N ALA A 100 -13.74 -17.77 5.00
CA ALA A 100 -12.65 -16.87 4.64
C ALA A 100 -12.11 -16.18 5.90
N THR A 101 -10.78 -16.08 6.01
CA THR A 101 -10.16 -15.28 7.08
C THR A 101 -10.23 -13.79 6.76
N ILE A 102 -10.15 -12.94 7.78
CA ILE A 102 -10.12 -11.48 7.62
C ILE A 102 -8.92 -11.05 6.75
N ALA A 103 -7.73 -11.63 6.97
CA ALA A 103 -6.54 -11.40 6.14
C ALA A 103 -6.80 -11.68 4.65
N GLN A 104 -7.45 -12.81 4.36
CA GLN A 104 -7.75 -13.22 2.99
C GLN A 104 -8.76 -12.30 2.30
N LEU A 105 -9.70 -11.72 3.05
CA LEU A 105 -10.62 -10.72 2.50
C LEU A 105 -9.89 -9.41 2.20
N LEU A 106 -9.08 -8.92 3.14
CA LEU A 106 -8.26 -7.72 2.98
C LEU A 106 -7.30 -7.83 1.79
N SER A 107 -6.69 -9.00 1.58
CA SER A 107 -5.70 -9.22 0.53
C SER A 107 -6.26 -9.71 -0.81
N HIS A 108 -7.58 -9.82 -0.95
CA HIS A 108 -8.24 -10.47 -2.09
C HIS A 108 -7.74 -11.90 -2.37
N GLY A 109 -7.27 -12.59 -1.33
CA GLY A 109 -6.86 -14.00 -1.37
C GLY A 109 -8.00 -14.96 -1.01
N ALA A 110 -9.16 -14.46 -0.62
CA ALA A 110 -10.28 -15.27 -0.14
C ALA A 110 -10.88 -16.16 -1.23
N GLY A 111 -10.80 -15.80 -2.51
CA GLY A 111 -11.44 -16.56 -3.60
C GLY A 111 -12.95 -16.43 -3.67
N VAL A 112 -13.52 -15.46 -2.95
CA VAL A 112 -14.94 -15.06 -2.98
C VAL A 112 -15.25 -14.34 -4.29
N GLN A 113 -16.48 -14.47 -4.80
CA GLN A 113 -16.92 -13.79 -6.02
C GLN A 113 -16.57 -12.28 -6.04
N ALA A 114 -16.27 -11.78 -7.24
CA ALA A 114 -15.85 -10.40 -7.41
C ALA A 114 -16.99 -9.39 -7.15
N GLU A 115 -18.14 -9.66 -7.75
CA GLU A 115 -19.30 -8.75 -7.82
C GLU A 115 -20.58 -9.40 -7.27
N THR A 116 -21.62 -8.59 -7.07
CA THR A 116 -22.96 -9.04 -6.69
C THR A 116 -23.60 -9.89 -7.80
N ASN A 117 -24.46 -10.84 -7.40
CA ASN A 117 -25.35 -11.49 -8.36
C ASN A 117 -26.47 -10.51 -8.79
N GLY A 118 -26.98 -10.64 -10.02
CA GLY A 118 -28.10 -9.84 -10.50
C GLY A 118 -27.70 -8.53 -11.18
N ALA A 119 -28.32 -7.42 -10.78
CA ALA A 119 -28.13 -6.12 -11.42
C ALA A 119 -26.71 -5.58 -11.20
N TRP A 120 -26.23 -4.76 -12.14
CA TRP A 120 -24.94 -4.09 -12.03
C TRP A 120 -24.99 -3.07 -10.88
N TRP A 121 -24.36 -3.40 -9.74
CA TRP A 121 -24.46 -2.64 -8.50
C TRP A 121 -23.93 -1.20 -8.62
N GLU A 122 -22.92 -0.98 -9.46
CA GLU A 122 -22.38 0.36 -9.72
C GLU A 122 -23.34 1.27 -10.47
N ARG A 123 -24.49 0.74 -10.95
CA ARG A 123 -25.57 1.47 -11.64
C ARG A 123 -26.96 1.27 -11.03
N THR A 124 -27.05 0.57 -9.90
CA THR A 124 -28.33 0.20 -9.28
C THR A 124 -28.27 0.51 -7.79
N PRO A 125 -29.28 1.17 -7.20
CA PRO A 125 -29.37 1.36 -5.75
C PRO A 125 -29.10 0.07 -4.98
N GLY A 126 -28.26 0.17 -3.95
CA GLY A 126 -27.92 -0.98 -3.13
C GLY A 126 -29.00 -1.35 -2.13
N GLY A 127 -28.99 -2.62 -1.74
CA GLY A 127 -29.81 -3.15 -0.64
C GLY A 127 -29.06 -3.14 0.70
N ASP A 128 -29.62 -3.85 1.67
CA ASP A 128 -28.97 -4.09 2.96
C ASP A 128 -28.07 -5.36 2.94
N TRP A 129 -27.37 -5.59 4.05
CA TRP A 129 -26.47 -6.73 4.19
C TRP A 129 -27.19 -8.08 4.14
N ASP A 130 -28.41 -8.16 4.70
CA ASP A 130 -29.15 -9.41 4.78
C ASP A 130 -29.62 -9.87 3.40
N GLU A 131 -29.97 -8.94 2.52
CA GLU A 131 -30.25 -9.19 1.10
C GLU A 131 -29.00 -9.63 0.32
N LEU A 132 -27.84 -9.05 0.62
CA LEU A 132 -26.58 -9.33 -0.08
C LEU A 132 -25.97 -10.68 0.31
N ALA A 133 -25.82 -10.93 1.61
CA ALA A 133 -25.01 -12.03 2.14
C ALA A 133 -25.54 -12.64 3.44
N GLY A 134 -26.76 -12.28 3.86
CA GLY A 134 -27.41 -12.85 5.04
C GLY A 134 -27.92 -14.28 4.83
N PRO A 135 -28.34 -14.97 5.91
CA PRO A 135 -28.83 -16.35 5.86
C PRO A 135 -30.06 -16.56 4.95
N GLY A 136 -30.80 -15.49 4.65
CA GLY A 136 -32.00 -15.49 3.81
C GLY A 136 -31.78 -14.98 2.38
N ALA A 137 -30.54 -14.68 1.98
CA ALA A 137 -30.25 -14.14 0.66
C ALA A 137 -30.69 -15.11 -0.45
N GLY A 138 -31.56 -14.64 -1.35
CA GLY A 138 -32.12 -15.48 -2.43
C GLY A 138 -31.11 -15.89 -3.51
N SER A 139 -29.94 -15.24 -3.56
CA SER A 139 -28.82 -15.58 -4.42
C SER A 139 -27.50 -15.40 -3.65
N PRO A 140 -27.06 -16.42 -2.90
CA PRO A 140 -25.97 -16.27 -1.96
C PRO A 140 -24.64 -15.96 -2.66
N VAL A 141 -23.78 -15.25 -1.96
CA VAL A 141 -22.38 -15.03 -2.35
C VAL A 141 -21.67 -16.38 -2.47
N GLU A 142 -21.02 -16.62 -3.61
CA GLU A 142 -20.36 -17.91 -3.90
C GLU A 142 -18.83 -17.84 -3.76
N GLN A 143 -18.28 -18.94 -3.25
CA GLN A 143 -16.85 -19.23 -3.30
C GLN A 143 -16.46 -19.65 -4.72
N ARG A 144 -15.58 -18.90 -5.38
CA ARG A 144 -15.12 -19.19 -6.75
C ARG A 144 -13.85 -20.02 -6.79
N PHE A 145 -12.95 -19.81 -5.82
CA PHE A 145 -11.67 -20.50 -5.72
C PHE A 145 -11.39 -20.93 -4.29
N ARG A 146 -10.55 -21.94 -4.08
CA ARG A 146 -10.06 -22.26 -2.73
C ARG A 146 -9.37 -21.02 -2.13
N ALA A 147 -9.69 -20.68 -0.89
CA ALA A 147 -9.06 -19.58 -0.18
C ALA A 147 -7.52 -19.76 -0.12
N GLY A 148 -6.80 -18.65 -0.26
CA GLY A 148 -5.34 -18.59 -0.31
C GLY A 148 -4.72 -19.17 -1.60
N ARG A 149 -5.53 -19.58 -2.60
CA ARG A 149 -4.98 -20.21 -3.81
C ARG A 149 -4.41 -19.22 -4.81
N ARG A 150 -5.06 -18.07 -4.98
CA ARG A 150 -4.70 -17.06 -5.99
C ARG A 150 -5.35 -15.72 -5.66
N PHE A 151 -4.80 -14.66 -6.24
CA PHE A 151 -5.47 -13.37 -6.33
C PHE A 151 -6.84 -13.51 -7.01
N HIS A 152 -7.88 -12.99 -6.36
CA HIS A 152 -9.18 -12.78 -6.97
C HIS A 152 -9.84 -11.56 -6.34
N TYR A 153 -9.72 -10.42 -7.03
CA TYR A 153 -10.30 -9.15 -6.58
C TYR A 153 -11.78 -9.31 -6.24
N THR A 154 -12.20 -8.73 -5.12
CA THR A 154 -13.57 -8.83 -4.64
C THR A 154 -14.08 -7.54 -4.01
N ASN A 155 -15.12 -6.97 -4.62
CA ASN A 155 -15.89 -5.87 -4.05
C ASN A 155 -16.81 -6.40 -2.93
N VAL A 156 -17.38 -7.59 -3.12
CA VAL A 156 -18.23 -8.25 -2.10
C VAL A 156 -17.46 -8.52 -0.81
N GLY A 157 -16.18 -8.91 -0.90
CA GLY A 157 -15.34 -9.07 0.28
C GLY A 157 -15.13 -7.77 1.06
N PHE A 158 -15.08 -6.62 0.38
CA PHE A 158 -14.97 -5.32 1.05
C PHE A 158 -16.30 -4.80 1.60
N ALA A 159 -17.42 -5.10 0.94
CA ALA A 159 -18.75 -4.92 1.53
C ALA A 159 -18.85 -5.68 2.87
N ALA A 160 -18.36 -6.92 2.90
CA ALA A 160 -18.31 -7.75 4.10
C ALA A 160 -17.41 -7.16 5.20
N LEU A 161 -16.23 -6.65 4.86
CA LEU A 161 -15.36 -5.97 5.82
C LEU A 161 -15.99 -4.70 6.39
N GLY A 162 -16.77 -3.95 5.59
CA GLY A 162 -17.55 -2.82 6.09
C GLY A 162 -18.65 -3.23 7.08
N GLU A 163 -19.37 -4.31 6.79
CA GLU A 163 -20.35 -4.90 7.73
C GLU A 163 -19.68 -5.35 9.04
N LEU A 164 -18.50 -5.98 8.96
CA LEU A 164 -17.74 -6.36 10.15
C LEU A 164 -17.41 -5.13 11.01
N VAL A 165 -16.93 -4.05 10.41
CA VAL A 165 -16.66 -2.79 11.12
C VAL A 165 -17.94 -2.23 11.76
N ALA A 166 -19.05 -2.22 11.02
CA ALA A 166 -20.34 -1.75 11.53
C ALA A 166 -20.80 -2.55 12.76
N ARG A 167 -20.78 -3.89 12.67
CA ARG A 167 -21.17 -4.77 13.79
C ARG A 167 -20.24 -4.64 14.99
N ALA A 168 -18.94 -4.56 14.77
CA ALA A 168 -17.98 -4.38 15.84
C ALA A 168 -18.26 -3.07 16.60
N HIS A 169 -18.65 -1.99 15.93
CA HIS A 169 -18.89 -0.71 16.60
C HIS A 169 -20.36 -0.47 17.00
N GLY A 170 -21.30 -1.29 16.54
CA GLY A 170 -22.73 -1.08 16.76
C GLY A 170 -23.27 0.19 16.10
N THR A 171 -22.67 0.62 14.99
CA THR A 171 -23.02 1.83 14.23
C THR A 171 -22.71 1.65 12.75
N ASP A 172 -23.02 2.63 11.91
CA ASP A 172 -22.70 2.56 10.47
C ASP A 172 -21.18 2.57 10.23
N TRP A 173 -20.71 1.84 9.23
CA TRP A 173 -19.29 1.76 8.91
C TRP A 173 -18.69 3.13 8.59
N PHE A 174 -19.45 4.02 7.94
CA PHE A 174 -18.96 5.35 7.59
C PHE A 174 -18.87 6.25 8.81
N ASP A 175 -19.72 6.07 9.82
CA ASP A 175 -19.57 6.79 11.08
C ASP A 175 -18.28 6.43 11.82
N VAL A 176 -17.87 5.15 11.74
CA VAL A 176 -16.54 4.73 12.22
C VAL A 176 -15.45 5.38 11.38
N VAL A 177 -15.52 5.29 10.04
CA VAL A 177 -14.51 5.87 9.16
C VAL A 177 -14.36 7.37 9.37
N ARG A 178 -15.48 8.10 9.47
CA ARG A 178 -15.50 9.53 9.70
C ARG A 178 -14.86 9.90 11.03
N ARG A 179 -15.35 9.33 12.14
CA ARG A 179 -14.90 9.67 13.50
C ARG A 179 -13.45 9.28 13.73
N ASP A 180 -13.08 8.09 13.30
CA ASP A 180 -11.82 7.48 13.71
C ASP A 180 -10.69 7.80 12.73
N LEU A 181 -10.99 8.07 11.45
CA LEU A 181 -9.98 8.32 10.42
C LEU A 181 -10.08 9.72 9.83
N LEU A 182 -11.23 10.10 9.29
CA LEU A 182 -11.35 11.35 8.53
C LEU A 182 -11.22 12.60 9.41
N GLU A 183 -11.86 12.61 10.58
CA GLU A 183 -11.82 13.75 11.50
C GLU A 183 -10.42 14.03 12.07
N PRO A 184 -9.68 13.02 12.59
CA PRO A 184 -8.29 13.23 13.04
C PRO A 184 -7.35 13.70 11.94
N LEU A 185 -7.55 13.23 10.70
CA LEU A 185 -6.75 13.64 9.54
C LEU A 185 -7.26 14.93 8.89
N GLY A 186 -8.34 15.55 9.39
CA GLY A 186 -8.90 16.78 8.85
C GLY A 186 -9.53 16.66 7.45
N MET A 187 -9.99 15.46 7.08
CA MET A 187 -10.63 15.13 5.79
C MET A 187 -12.14 15.40 5.80
N SER A 188 -12.53 16.66 6.04
CA SER A 188 -13.94 17.06 6.23
C SER A 188 -14.77 17.15 4.95
N ARG A 189 -14.12 17.10 3.78
CA ARG A 189 -14.74 17.05 2.45
C ARG A 189 -14.74 15.63 1.88
N THR A 190 -14.57 14.62 2.72
CA THR A 190 -14.69 13.21 2.35
C THR A 190 -16.01 12.65 2.87
N THR A 191 -16.91 12.28 1.95
CA THR A 191 -18.32 11.98 2.25
C THR A 191 -18.83 10.77 1.47
N THR A 192 -19.94 10.16 1.88
CA THR A 192 -20.55 9.02 1.15
C THR A 192 -21.28 9.43 -0.13
N ARG A 193 -21.68 10.70 -0.23
CA ARG A 193 -22.40 11.28 -1.37
C ARG A 193 -21.87 12.69 -1.62
N PRO A 194 -22.06 13.25 -2.83
CA PRO A 194 -21.55 14.58 -3.14
C PRO A 194 -22.21 15.65 -2.26
N THR A 195 -21.41 16.57 -1.76
CA THR A 195 -21.82 17.73 -0.95
C THR A 195 -21.11 19.00 -1.44
N GLY A 196 -21.79 20.14 -1.43
CA GLY A 196 -21.19 21.39 -1.91
C GLY A 196 -20.74 21.29 -3.37
N ARG A 197 -19.50 21.73 -3.66
CA ARG A 197 -18.90 21.65 -5.01
C ARG A 197 -18.50 20.21 -5.32
N ALA A 198 -19.09 19.63 -6.37
CA ALA A 198 -18.81 18.27 -6.83
C ALA A 198 -18.91 18.17 -8.36
N ALA A 199 -18.05 17.36 -8.96
CA ALA A 199 -18.07 17.11 -10.40
C ALA A 199 -19.26 16.22 -10.79
N HIS A 200 -19.80 16.41 -12.00
CA HIS A 200 -20.85 15.55 -12.53
C HIS A 200 -20.23 14.26 -13.10
N GLY A 201 -20.82 13.11 -12.81
CA GLY A 201 -20.41 11.84 -13.42
C GLY A 201 -20.76 11.81 -14.90
N LEU A 202 -19.76 11.57 -15.76
CA LEU A 202 -19.93 11.64 -17.21
C LEU A 202 -19.28 10.44 -17.92
N ALA A 203 -19.99 9.90 -18.90
CA ALA A 203 -19.43 9.03 -19.93
C ALA A 203 -19.12 9.87 -21.18
N VAL A 204 -17.89 9.78 -21.67
CA VAL A 204 -17.48 10.36 -22.95
C VAL A 204 -17.65 9.31 -24.03
N HIS A 205 -18.35 9.64 -25.12
CA HIS A 205 -18.55 8.68 -26.20
C HIS A 205 -17.18 8.30 -26.83
N PRO A 206 -16.88 7.01 -27.04
CA PRO A 206 -15.55 6.56 -27.46
C PRO A 206 -15.10 7.12 -28.83
N PHE A 207 -16.05 7.48 -29.68
CA PHE A 207 -15.80 7.94 -31.06
C PHE A 207 -16.33 9.34 -31.39
N ALA A 208 -16.86 10.09 -30.41
CA ALA A 208 -17.44 11.41 -30.66
C ALA A 208 -17.37 12.30 -29.42
N ASP A 209 -17.22 13.62 -29.59
CA ASP A 209 -17.15 14.61 -28.49
C ASP A 209 -18.54 14.93 -27.92
N VAL A 210 -19.23 13.89 -27.48
CA VAL A 210 -20.53 13.96 -26.82
C VAL A 210 -20.47 13.26 -25.47
N LEU A 211 -21.26 13.78 -24.53
CA LEU A 211 -21.27 13.37 -23.13
C LEU A 211 -22.63 12.77 -22.80
N LEU A 212 -22.62 11.72 -21.97
CA LEU A 212 -23.80 11.15 -21.34
C LEU A 212 -23.63 11.23 -19.82
N THR A 213 -24.64 11.71 -19.11
CA THR A 213 -24.62 11.72 -17.65
C THR A 213 -24.67 10.31 -17.09
N GLU A 214 -23.78 10.02 -16.14
CA GLU A 214 -23.82 8.82 -15.32
C GLU A 214 -24.29 9.21 -13.91
N PRO A 215 -25.58 8.96 -13.59
CA PRO A 215 -26.14 9.34 -12.30
C PRO A 215 -25.49 8.56 -11.15
N GLU A 216 -25.45 9.18 -9.99
CA GLU A 216 -25.04 8.55 -8.74
C GLU A 216 -26.25 7.95 -8.01
N HIS A 217 -25.97 6.98 -7.15
CA HIS A 217 -26.91 6.40 -6.20
C HIS A 217 -26.16 5.92 -4.96
N ASP A 218 -26.92 5.64 -3.91
CA ASP A 218 -26.41 4.96 -2.72
C ASP A 218 -26.27 3.46 -2.99
N ALA A 219 -25.06 2.94 -2.83
CA ALA A 219 -24.70 1.54 -3.04
C ALA A 219 -25.01 0.64 -1.82
N GLY A 220 -25.56 1.20 -0.73
CA GLY A 220 -26.04 0.43 0.42
C GLY A 220 -24.95 -0.50 0.98
N ALA A 221 -25.23 -1.80 1.08
CA ALA A 221 -24.27 -2.80 1.53
C ALA A 221 -22.96 -2.83 0.72
N MET A 222 -22.96 -2.41 -0.55
CA MET A 222 -21.77 -2.32 -1.39
C MET A 222 -20.97 -1.01 -1.21
N ALA A 223 -21.47 -0.05 -0.41
CA ALA A 223 -20.82 1.24 -0.20
C ALA A 223 -19.35 1.15 0.27
N PRO A 224 -18.97 0.24 1.19
CA PRO A 224 -17.58 0.03 1.61
C PRO A 224 -16.62 -0.35 0.46
N ALA A 225 -17.14 -0.85 -0.67
CA ALA A 225 -16.31 -1.21 -1.81
C ALA A 225 -15.87 0.00 -2.65
N GLY A 226 -16.61 1.12 -2.65
CA GLY A 226 -16.26 2.21 -3.56
C GLY A 226 -17.09 3.50 -3.52
N GLN A 227 -17.87 3.75 -2.47
CA GLN A 227 -18.83 4.85 -2.48
C GLN A 227 -18.25 6.23 -2.23
N LEU A 228 -17.10 6.34 -1.55
CA LEU A 228 -16.67 7.64 -1.03
C LEU A 228 -16.39 8.67 -2.13
N TRP A 229 -16.68 9.91 -1.78
CA TRP A 229 -16.35 11.12 -2.51
C TRP A 229 -15.29 11.90 -1.73
N THR A 230 -14.37 12.54 -2.43
CA THR A 230 -13.26 13.30 -1.83
C THR A 230 -12.83 14.43 -2.75
N THR A 231 -12.05 15.35 -2.21
CA THR A 231 -11.30 16.36 -2.96
C THR A 231 -9.84 15.96 -3.10
N VAL A 232 -9.07 16.73 -3.89
CA VAL A 232 -7.60 16.56 -3.94
C VAL A 232 -7.00 16.86 -2.57
N GLN A 233 -7.42 17.92 -1.87
CA GLN A 233 -6.82 18.27 -0.58
C GLN A 233 -7.02 17.16 0.45
N ASP A 234 -8.23 16.60 0.54
CA ASP A 234 -8.52 15.53 1.48
C ASP A 234 -7.75 14.25 1.13
N LEU A 235 -7.78 13.82 -0.13
CA LEU A 235 -7.10 12.60 -0.53
C LEU A 235 -5.57 12.74 -0.44
N SER A 236 -5.02 13.95 -0.55
CA SER A 236 -3.62 14.23 -0.27
C SER A 236 -3.24 14.05 1.20
N ARG A 237 -4.16 14.33 2.15
CA ARG A 237 -3.91 13.99 3.56
C ARG A 237 -3.90 12.48 3.78
N TRP A 238 -4.74 11.75 3.06
CA TRP A 238 -4.69 10.28 3.04
C TRP A 238 -3.42 9.74 2.36
N ALA A 239 -2.90 10.42 1.33
CA ALA A 239 -1.62 10.10 0.73
C ALA A 239 -0.45 10.37 1.69
N ALA A 240 -0.50 11.45 2.48
CA ALA A 240 0.46 11.71 3.55
C ALA A 240 0.42 10.62 4.63
N PHE A 241 -0.79 10.22 5.07
CA PHE A 241 -1.00 9.06 5.95
C PHE A 241 -0.34 7.80 5.38
N ALA A 242 -0.58 7.52 4.09
CA ALA A 242 0.02 6.38 3.40
C ALA A 242 1.54 6.51 3.19
N GLY A 243 2.09 7.73 3.27
CA GLY A 243 3.53 8.01 3.25
C GLY A 243 4.21 7.91 4.61
N GLY A 244 3.48 7.55 5.67
CA GLY A 244 4.00 7.37 7.03
C GLY A 244 3.57 8.43 8.04
N GLU A 245 2.94 9.53 7.60
CA GLU A 245 2.42 10.58 8.48
C GLU A 245 1.05 10.20 9.06
N THR A 246 1.05 9.16 9.89
CA THR A 246 -0.18 8.47 10.33
C THR A 246 -1.07 9.28 11.27
N GLY A 247 -0.56 10.36 11.88
CA GLY A 247 -1.32 11.23 12.77
C GLY A 247 -1.93 10.49 13.97
N ASP A 248 -1.23 9.49 14.49
CA ASP A 248 -1.68 8.57 15.56
C ASP A 248 -2.96 7.77 15.23
N VAL A 249 -3.45 7.80 13.99
CA VAL A 249 -4.62 7.02 13.55
C VAL A 249 -4.28 5.53 13.48
N LEU A 250 -3.04 5.20 13.16
CA LEU A 250 -2.52 3.85 13.04
C LEU A 250 -1.02 3.85 13.37
N SER A 251 -0.47 2.76 13.91
CA SER A 251 0.97 2.66 14.10
C SER A 251 1.70 2.56 12.75
N GLY A 252 2.92 3.10 12.65
CA GLY A 252 3.75 2.98 11.46
C GLY A 252 4.07 1.51 11.11
N ASP A 253 4.28 0.66 12.12
CA ASP A 253 4.53 -0.77 11.93
C ASP A 253 3.30 -1.49 11.36
N THR A 254 2.10 -1.16 11.85
CA THR A 254 0.84 -1.69 11.29
C THR A 254 0.66 -1.24 9.84
N LEU A 255 0.97 0.02 9.52
CA LEU A 255 0.89 0.51 8.13
C LEU A 255 1.89 -0.23 7.22
N ALA A 256 3.11 -0.45 7.70
CA ALA A 256 4.13 -1.22 6.98
C ALA A 256 3.67 -2.66 6.72
N GLU A 257 3.07 -3.32 7.72
CA GLU A 257 2.47 -4.66 7.58
C GLU A 257 1.35 -4.66 6.51
N MET A 258 0.52 -3.61 6.47
CA MET A 258 -0.53 -3.50 5.45
C MET A 258 0.01 -3.43 4.01
N TYR A 259 1.27 -3.08 3.82
CA TYR A 259 1.95 -3.03 2.53
C TYR A 259 2.74 -4.29 2.19
N GLU A 260 2.81 -5.26 3.11
CA GLU A 260 3.46 -6.53 2.82
C GLU A 260 2.71 -7.28 1.71
N PRO A 261 3.41 -7.81 0.69
CA PRO A 261 2.77 -8.58 -0.37
C PRO A 261 2.10 -9.86 0.14
N HIS A 262 0.80 -9.83 0.41
CA HIS A 262 0.03 -11.00 0.85
C HIS A 262 -0.46 -11.85 -0.33
N THR A 263 -0.80 -11.23 -1.46
CA THR A 263 -1.37 -11.95 -2.61
C THR A 263 -0.86 -11.35 -3.92
N VAL A 264 0.00 -12.09 -4.62
CA VAL A 264 0.59 -11.67 -5.90
C VAL A 264 -0.44 -11.76 -7.03
N VAL A 265 -0.48 -10.74 -7.88
CA VAL A 265 -1.27 -10.75 -9.12
C VAL A 265 -0.51 -11.53 -10.18
N ASP A 266 -0.83 -12.82 -10.30
CA ASP A 266 -0.19 -13.73 -11.25
C ASP A 266 -0.96 -13.77 -12.58
N ASN A 267 -0.51 -12.95 -13.54
CA ASN A 267 -1.02 -12.94 -14.90
C ASN A 267 -0.04 -13.69 -15.83
N PRO A 268 -0.47 -14.79 -16.50
CA PRO A 268 0.41 -15.56 -17.37
C PRO A 268 1.12 -14.69 -18.42
N GLY A 269 2.45 -14.82 -18.50
CA GLY A 269 3.28 -14.07 -19.44
C GLY A 269 3.65 -12.65 -19.00
N GLN A 270 3.30 -12.25 -17.77
CA GLN A 270 3.69 -10.96 -17.18
C GLN A 270 4.62 -11.16 -15.98
N ALA A 271 5.49 -10.18 -15.73
CA ALA A 271 6.31 -10.16 -14.52
C ALA A 271 5.43 -9.90 -13.28
N TRP A 272 5.83 -10.43 -12.13
CA TRP A 272 5.18 -10.16 -10.85
C TRP A 272 5.58 -8.78 -10.33
N THR A 273 4.89 -7.76 -10.82
CA THR A 273 5.12 -6.35 -10.45
C THR A 273 3.98 -5.78 -9.62
N THR A 274 2.93 -6.56 -9.36
CA THR A 274 1.76 -6.12 -8.58
C THR A 274 1.34 -7.21 -7.59
N SER A 275 1.01 -6.79 -6.39
CA SER A 275 0.43 -7.61 -5.35
C SER A 275 -0.62 -6.79 -4.58
N HIS A 276 -1.36 -7.46 -3.71
CA HIS A 276 -2.17 -6.81 -2.69
C HIS A 276 -1.64 -7.17 -1.32
N GLY A 277 -1.46 -6.14 -0.49
CA GLY A 277 -1.30 -6.28 0.96
C GLY A 277 -2.65 -6.32 1.64
N LEU A 278 -2.75 -5.82 2.87
CA LEU A 278 -4.01 -5.78 3.62
C LEU A 278 -4.82 -4.54 3.21
N GLY A 279 -5.57 -4.66 2.10
CA GLY A 279 -6.43 -3.61 1.55
C GLY A 279 -5.74 -2.56 0.69
N TRP A 280 -4.46 -2.75 0.40
CA TRP A 280 -3.66 -1.89 -0.47
C TRP A 280 -3.16 -2.63 -1.70
N GLN A 281 -3.15 -1.95 -2.84
CA GLN A 281 -2.35 -2.38 -3.99
C GLN A 281 -0.91 -2.01 -3.73
N VAL A 282 -0.01 -2.95 -4.03
CA VAL A 282 1.43 -2.78 -3.86
C VAL A 282 2.11 -3.11 -5.19
N TRP A 283 2.84 -2.15 -5.73
CA TRP A 283 3.55 -2.26 -6.99
C TRP A 283 5.05 -2.28 -6.76
N ASN A 284 5.75 -3.08 -7.56
CA ASN A 284 7.20 -3.00 -7.71
C ASN A 284 7.50 -2.54 -9.14
N VAL A 285 8.09 -1.35 -9.25
CA VAL A 285 8.49 -0.75 -10.53
C VAL A 285 10.00 -0.50 -10.44
N ASP A 286 10.77 -1.28 -11.21
CA ASP A 286 12.23 -1.19 -11.27
C ASP A 286 12.93 -1.22 -9.90
N GLY A 287 12.38 -1.97 -8.95
CA GLY A 287 12.91 -2.10 -7.58
C GLY A 287 12.28 -1.14 -6.58
N THR A 288 11.64 -0.05 -7.02
CA THR A 288 10.91 0.86 -6.14
C THR A 288 9.54 0.30 -5.80
N ARG A 289 9.22 0.25 -4.51
CA ARG A 289 7.91 -0.18 -4.01
C ARG A 289 6.98 1.01 -3.85
N TYR A 290 5.76 0.85 -4.37
CA TYR A 290 4.69 1.82 -4.21
C TYR A 290 3.48 1.16 -3.57
N ALA A 291 2.77 1.88 -2.71
CA ALA A 291 1.48 1.47 -2.17
C ALA A 291 0.37 2.45 -2.60
N GLY A 292 -0.86 1.98 -2.68
CA GLY A 292 -1.99 2.83 -3.06
C GLY A 292 -3.21 2.03 -3.51
N HIS A 293 -4.04 2.66 -4.36
CA HIS A 293 -5.14 1.98 -5.02
C HIS A 293 -5.66 2.81 -6.21
N GLY A 294 -6.13 2.13 -7.26
CA GLY A 294 -6.95 2.77 -8.30
C GLY A 294 -8.43 2.87 -7.90
N GLY A 295 -9.17 3.77 -8.53
CA GLY A 295 -10.61 3.93 -8.32
C GLY A 295 -11.35 4.02 -9.64
N SER A 296 -12.47 3.31 -9.72
CA SER A 296 -13.42 3.44 -10.83
C SER A 296 -14.82 3.32 -10.27
N MET A 297 -15.70 4.21 -10.74
CA MET A 297 -17.15 4.14 -10.62
C MET A 297 -17.73 4.79 -11.88
N PRO A 298 -18.98 4.49 -12.30
CA PRO A 298 -19.63 5.18 -13.40
C PRO A 298 -19.53 6.71 -13.26
N GLY A 299 -18.94 7.33 -14.27
CA GLY A 299 -18.63 8.75 -14.36
C GLY A 299 -17.32 9.19 -13.71
N PHE A 300 -16.52 8.31 -13.11
CA PHE A 300 -15.35 8.69 -12.31
C PHE A 300 -14.19 7.69 -12.38
N LEU A 301 -12.97 8.23 -12.42
CA LEU A 301 -11.73 7.50 -12.22
C LEU A 301 -10.90 8.22 -11.16
N ALA A 302 -10.13 7.45 -10.40
CA ALA A 302 -9.24 7.97 -9.38
C ALA A 302 -7.94 7.16 -9.29
N GLY A 303 -6.89 7.78 -8.79
CA GLY A 303 -5.62 7.14 -8.50
C GLY A 303 -5.00 7.70 -7.23
N LEU A 304 -4.50 6.81 -6.39
CA LEU A 304 -3.63 7.10 -5.26
C LEU A 304 -2.39 6.22 -5.37
N ARG A 305 -1.22 6.83 -5.27
CA ARG A 305 0.05 6.10 -5.23
C ARG A 305 1.04 6.84 -4.34
N VAL A 306 1.77 6.11 -3.52
CA VAL A 306 2.82 6.62 -2.63
C VAL A 306 4.03 5.71 -2.73
N ASP A 307 5.22 6.29 -2.86
CA ASP A 307 6.50 5.59 -2.69
C ASP A 307 6.68 5.26 -1.21
N VAL A 308 6.79 3.97 -0.88
CA VAL A 308 6.81 3.51 0.52
C VAL A 308 8.10 3.87 1.26
N GLU A 309 9.18 4.21 0.54
CA GLU A 309 10.46 4.57 1.14
C GLU A 309 10.61 6.09 1.30
N SER A 310 10.23 6.85 0.26
CA SER A 310 10.38 8.32 0.29
C SER A 310 9.16 9.06 0.86
N GLY A 311 7.99 8.39 0.91
CA GLY A 311 6.71 9.01 1.30
C GLY A 311 6.13 9.95 0.23
N ASP A 312 6.79 10.11 -0.92
CA ASP A 312 6.30 10.95 -2.00
C ASP A 312 5.06 10.31 -2.65
N GLY A 313 3.99 11.10 -2.78
CA GLY A 313 2.67 10.62 -3.19
C GLY A 313 2.06 11.41 -4.33
N VAL A 314 1.11 10.78 -5.01
CA VAL A 314 0.28 11.40 -6.05
C VAL A 314 -1.18 10.97 -5.88
N VAL A 315 -2.07 11.94 -6.05
CA VAL A 315 -3.51 11.73 -6.14
C VAL A 315 -4.02 12.30 -7.44
N VAL A 316 -4.92 11.60 -8.11
CA VAL A 316 -5.61 12.08 -9.32
C VAL A 316 -7.07 11.69 -9.26
N LEU A 317 -7.95 12.62 -9.63
CA LEU A 317 -9.40 12.46 -9.67
C LEU A 317 -9.91 12.98 -11.01
N ALA A 318 -10.76 12.23 -11.70
CA ALA A 318 -11.40 12.68 -12.94
C ALA A 318 -12.86 12.26 -13.00
N ASN A 319 -13.69 13.07 -13.66
CA ASN A 319 -15.11 12.75 -13.87
C ASN A 319 -15.35 12.15 -15.27
N SER A 320 -14.69 11.02 -15.52
CA SER A 320 -14.94 10.16 -16.67
C SER A 320 -14.70 8.70 -16.28
N THR A 321 -15.43 7.77 -16.89
CA THR A 321 -15.24 6.31 -16.73
C THR A 321 -14.04 5.77 -17.50
N SER A 322 -13.44 6.57 -18.39
CA SER A 322 -12.30 6.16 -19.21
C SER A 322 -11.36 7.31 -19.50
N GLY A 323 -10.13 6.99 -19.92
CA GLY A 323 -9.18 7.98 -20.45
C GLY A 323 -8.13 8.50 -19.48
N MET A 324 -8.10 8.05 -18.21
CA MET A 324 -7.13 8.52 -17.20
C MET A 324 -5.67 8.10 -17.49
N GLY A 325 -5.42 7.16 -18.40
CA GLY A 325 -4.06 6.83 -18.86
C GLY A 325 -3.09 6.51 -17.71
N GLN A 326 -1.88 7.08 -17.77
CA GLN A 326 -0.81 6.94 -16.77
C GLN A 326 -0.55 8.27 -16.03
N VAL A 327 -1.53 9.19 -16.00
CA VAL A 327 -1.35 10.56 -15.49
C VAL A 327 -0.75 10.62 -14.08
N ALA A 328 -1.17 9.73 -13.17
CA ALA A 328 -0.64 9.70 -11.81
C ALA A 328 0.85 9.35 -11.79
N THR A 329 1.27 8.35 -12.55
CA THR A 329 2.66 7.90 -12.59
C THR A 329 3.54 8.91 -13.31
N ASP A 330 3.03 9.50 -14.40
CA ASP A 330 3.75 10.50 -15.19
C ASP A 330 3.98 11.79 -14.36
N LEU A 331 2.99 12.22 -13.58
CA LEU A 331 3.13 13.36 -12.67
C LEU A 331 4.15 13.10 -11.56
N LEU A 332 4.07 11.95 -10.90
CA LEU A 332 5.00 11.61 -9.80
C LEU A 332 6.43 11.48 -10.32
N ALA A 333 6.64 10.78 -11.44
CA ALA A 333 7.96 10.65 -12.04
C ALA A 333 8.54 12.02 -12.46
N ALA A 334 7.73 12.87 -13.10
CA ALA A 334 8.16 14.21 -13.49
C ALA A 334 8.50 15.10 -12.29
N PHE A 335 7.78 14.96 -11.17
CA PHE A 335 8.08 15.67 -9.94
C PHE A 335 9.40 15.19 -9.31
N VAL A 336 9.59 13.88 -9.16
CA VAL A 336 10.82 13.30 -8.58
C VAL A 336 12.05 13.65 -9.41
N GLU A 337 11.95 13.62 -10.74
CA GLU A 337 13.05 14.00 -11.64
C GLU A 337 13.46 15.48 -11.48
N ARG A 338 12.48 16.38 -11.31
CA ARG A 338 12.71 17.83 -11.30
C ARG A 338 12.97 18.41 -9.92
N GLU A 339 12.49 17.74 -8.89
CA GLU A 339 12.69 18.09 -7.49
C GLU A 339 13.35 16.89 -6.78
N PRO A 340 14.57 16.49 -7.16
CA PRO A 340 15.23 15.36 -6.52
C PRO A 340 15.53 15.70 -5.06
N ARG A 341 15.38 14.71 -4.17
CA ARG A 341 15.80 14.86 -2.76
C ARG A 341 17.31 15.04 -2.71
N THR A 342 17.77 16.00 -1.92
CA THR A 342 19.20 16.12 -1.60
C THR A 342 19.51 15.09 -0.51
N PRO A 343 20.44 14.16 -0.73
CA PRO A 343 20.82 13.21 0.30
C PRO A 343 21.46 13.93 1.48
N GLU A 344 21.23 13.42 2.69
CA GLU A 344 21.90 13.92 3.89
C GLU A 344 23.42 13.87 3.71
N PRO A 345 24.15 14.95 4.06
CA PRO A 345 25.59 14.93 4.04
C PRO A 345 26.12 13.79 4.91
N TRP A 346 27.14 13.10 4.42
CA TRP A 346 27.79 12.08 5.21
C TRP A 346 28.50 12.70 6.42
N HIS A 347 28.30 12.12 7.60
CA HIS A 347 28.99 12.47 8.84
C HIS A 347 29.68 11.26 9.46
N ALA A 348 30.87 11.46 10.00
CA ALA A 348 31.59 10.43 10.74
C ALA A 348 30.95 10.26 12.14
N ALA A 349 30.04 9.29 12.28
CA ALA A 349 29.32 8.98 13.53
C ALA A 349 29.45 7.51 13.98
N GLY A 350 30.36 6.74 13.37
CA GLY A 350 30.51 5.32 13.65
C GLY A 350 31.11 5.01 15.04
N ASP A 351 30.72 3.87 15.61
CA ASP A 351 31.29 3.35 16.84
C ASP A 351 32.62 2.60 16.58
N PRO A 352 33.77 3.08 17.09
CA PRO A 352 35.04 2.41 16.89
C PRO A 352 35.16 1.06 17.61
N THR A 353 34.28 0.75 18.58
CA THR A 353 34.38 -0.48 19.37
C THR A 353 34.04 -1.75 18.58
N ALA A 354 33.27 -1.63 17.51
CA ALA A 354 32.92 -2.73 16.60
C ALA A 354 33.85 -2.83 15.37
N LEU A 355 34.96 -2.07 15.32
CA LEU A 355 35.92 -2.15 14.21
C LEU A 355 36.59 -3.53 14.11
N ASP A 356 36.63 -4.28 15.20
CA ASP A 356 37.09 -5.66 15.20
C ASP A 356 36.12 -6.61 14.50
N LEU A 357 34.92 -6.17 14.08
CA LEU A 357 33.97 -6.93 13.27
C LEU A 357 34.08 -6.63 11.78
N VAL A 358 34.70 -5.51 11.38
CA VAL A 358 34.75 -5.14 9.95
C VAL A 358 35.79 -5.98 9.17
N GLY A 359 35.68 -5.95 7.85
CA GLY A 359 36.59 -6.64 6.94
C GLY A 359 36.07 -8.00 6.49
N THR A 360 36.98 -8.89 6.12
CA THR A 360 36.63 -10.16 5.49
C THR A 360 36.18 -11.21 6.51
N TRP A 361 35.13 -11.93 6.13
CA TRP A 361 34.57 -13.08 6.81
C TRP A 361 34.30 -14.21 5.82
N HIS A 362 34.35 -15.45 6.29
CA HIS A 362 34.21 -16.65 5.48
C HIS A 362 33.16 -17.59 6.06
N TRP A 363 32.15 -17.94 5.27
CA TRP A 363 31.32 -19.11 5.54
C TRP A 363 31.82 -20.28 4.68
N GLY A 364 32.60 -21.19 5.29
CA GLY A 364 33.37 -22.17 4.53
C GLY A 364 34.30 -21.48 3.52
N PRO A 365 34.22 -21.78 2.21
CA PRO A 365 34.99 -21.06 1.19
C PRO A 365 34.34 -19.74 0.73
N SER A 366 33.08 -19.46 1.10
CA SER A 366 32.35 -18.28 0.63
C SER A 366 32.77 -17.03 1.39
N VAL A 367 33.18 -15.99 0.66
CA VAL A 367 33.64 -14.72 1.21
C VAL A 367 32.49 -13.75 1.39
N SER A 368 32.46 -13.02 2.50
CA SER A 368 31.59 -11.88 2.75
C SER A 368 32.38 -10.76 3.41
N THR A 369 32.03 -9.51 3.11
CA THR A 369 32.66 -8.34 3.72
C THR A 369 31.71 -7.76 4.74
N ALA A 370 32.18 -7.62 5.98
CA ALA A 370 31.51 -6.86 7.02
C ALA A 370 31.92 -5.39 6.97
N ARG A 371 30.94 -4.48 7.05
CA ARG A 371 31.13 -3.03 7.15
C ARG A 371 30.25 -2.49 8.28
N LEU A 372 30.66 -1.37 8.87
CA LEU A 372 29.78 -0.58 9.73
C LEU A 372 29.25 0.60 8.92
N VAL A 373 27.93 0.75 8.88
CA VAL A 373 27.24 1.83 8.17
C VAL A 373 26.22 2.46 9.13
N GLY A 374 26.55 3.64 9.66
CA GLY A 374 25.83 4.20 10.80
C GLY A 374 26.00 3.30 12.02
N GLU A 375 24.88 2.90 12.61
CA GLU A 375 24.84 1.96 13.75
C GLU A 375 24.73 0.49 13.31
N HIS A 376 24.62 0.21 12.01
CA HIS A 376 24.37 -1.13 11.49
C HIS A 376 25.65 -1.86 11.11
N LEU A 377 25.71 -3.15 11.44
CA LEU A 377 26.63 -4.10 10.83
C LEU A 377 26.04 -4.55 9.49
N VAL A 378 26.81 -4.46 8.41
CA VAL A 378 26.41 -4.90 7.08
C VAL A 378 27.31 -6.04 6.66
N LEU A 379 26.78 -7.24 6.51
CA LEU A 379 27.52 -8.42 6.07
C LEU A 379 27.13 -8.76 4.64
N GLY A 380 28.04 -8.56 3.69
CA GLY A 380 27.75 -8.70 2.25
C GLY A 380 27.08 -7.46 1.66
N GLU A 381 26.38 -7.63 0.53
CA GLU A 381 25.65 -6.55 -0.15
C GLU A 381 24.13 -6.77 0.02
N PRO A 382 23.43 -5.91 0.78
CA PRO A 382 21.98 -6.05 0.99
C PRO A 382 21.20 -6.18 -0.32
N GLY A 383 20.23 -7.10 -0.35
CA GLY A 383 19.46 -7.41 -1.56
C GLY A 383 20.18 -8.30 -2.58
N GLN A 384 21.46 -8.64 -2.37
CA GLN A 384 22.18 -9.62 -3.19
C GLN A 384 22.51 -10.88 -2.40
N ALA A 385 22.10 -12.04 -2.92
CA ALA A 385 22.33 -13.34 -2.30
C ALA A 385 21.86 -13.39 -0.83
N ARG A 386 22.79 -13.41 0.12
CA ARG A 386 22.53 -13.39 1.57
C ARG A 386 23.13 -12.16 2.25
N GLY A 387 23.40 -11.08 1.51
CA GLY A 387 23.83 -9.84 2.13
C GLY A 387 22.70 -9.23 2.96
N SER A 388 23.03 -8.72 4.15
CA SER A 388 22.03 -8.12 5.04
C SER A 388 22.60 -7.05 5.97
N ARG A 389 21.72 -6.16 6.45
CA ARG A 389 21.98 -5.22 7.54
C ARG A 389 21.53 -5.82 8.87
N PHE A 390 22.24 -5.47 9.94
CA PHE A 390 21.96 -5.92 11.29
C PHE A 390 21.94 -4.73 12.26
N ALA A 391 20.93 -4.67 13.13
CA ALA A 391 20.86 -3.69 14.23
C ALA A 391 21.38 -4.31 15.53
N PRO A 392 22.10 -3.54 16.36
CA PRO A 392 22.58 -4.03 17.65
C PRO A 392 21.39 -4.21 18.62
N THR A 393 21.33 -5.35 19.30
CA THR A 393 20.33 -5.65 20.34
C THR A 393 20.96 -5.79 21.73
N GLY A 394 22.29 -5.87 21.80
CA GLY A 394 23.07 -5.95 23.03
C GLY A 394 24.57 -6.04 22.73
N PRO A 395 25.41 -6.16 23.76
CA PRO A 395 26.83 -6.44 23.57
C PRO A 395 26.98 -7.75 22.79
N ASP A 396 27.70 -7.70 21.65
CA ASP A 396 27.93 -8.85 20.77
C ASP A 396 26.65 -9.50 20.18
N GLU A 397 25.49 -8.86 20.29
CA GLU A 397 24.22 -9.35 19.78
C GLU A 397 23.61 -8.37 18.80
N TRP A 398 23.15 -8.91 17.68
CA TRP A 398 22.53 -8.16 16.60
C TRP A 398 21.33 -8.94 16.04
N VAL A 399 20.45 -8.25 15.33
CA VAL A 399 19.32 -8.86 14.61
C VAL A 399 19.30 -8.41 13.16
N GLY A 400 19.08 -9.34 12.23
CA GLY A 400 19.01 -9.04 10.81
C GLY A 400 17.74 -8.26 10.45
N LEU A 401 17.88 -7.32 9.51
CA LEU A 401 16.83 -6.34 9.17
C LEU A 401 16.21 -6.60 7.79
N ASP A 402 16.83 -7.41 6.94
CA ASP A 402 16.40 -7.57 5.56
C ASP A 402 16.84 -8.90 4.92
N GLY A 403 16.17 -9.22 3.81
CA GLY A 403 16.47 -10.37 2.98
C GLY A 403 16.29 -11.69 3.71
N TYR A 404 17.26 -12.58 3.55
CA TYR A 404 17.22 -13.93 4.11
C TYR A 404 17.39 -13.96 5.64
N TYR A 405 18.01 -12.93 6.22
CA TYR A 405 18.31 -12.88 7.66
C TYR A 405 17.37 -11.96 8.45
N THR A 406 16.28 -11.47 7.86
CA THR A 406 15.29 -10.66 8.58
C THR A 406 14.79 -11.39 9.83
N GLY A 407 14.97 -10.77 11.00
CA GLY A 407 14.60 -11.32 12.30
C GLY A 407 15.56 -12.38 12.85
N GLU A 408 16.57 -12.81 12.09
CA GLU A 408 17.55 -13.80 12.55
C GLU A 408 18.60 -13.16 13.46
N PRO A 409 18.93 -13.80 14.60
CA PRO A 409 19.96 -13.30 15.51
C PRO A 409 21.36 -13.55 14.94
N LEU A 410 22.22 -12.54 15.08
CA LEU A 410 23.66 -12.64 14.86
C LEU A 410 24.36 -12.44 16.21
N ARG A 411 25.25 -13.38 16.55
CA ARG A 411 26.07 -13.31 17.77
C ARG A 411 27.54 -13.28 17.41
N VAL A 412 28.28 -12.37 18.02
CA VAL A 412 29.74 -12.34 17.93
C VAL A 412 30.29 -13.28 19.01
N VAL A 413 30.93 -14.37 18.59
CA VAL A 413 31.59 -15.28 19.52
C VAL A 413 33.04 -14.86 19.67
N ARG A 414 33.46 -14.53 20.90
CA ARG A 414 34.81 -14.06 21.20
C ARG A 414 35.72 -15.17 21.73
N ALA A 415 36.98 -15.11 21.34
CA ALA A 415 38.05 -15.95 21.90
C ALA A 415 38.45 -15.45 23.31
N THR A 416 39.32 -16.21 23.98
CA THR A 416 39.77 -15.90 25.35
C THR A 416 40.55 -14.59 25.47
N ASP A 417 41.14 -14.11 24.38
CA ASP A 417 41.85 -12.84 24.31
C ASP A 417 40.93 -11.64 24.00
N GLY A 418 39.61 -11.88 23.86
CA GLY A 418 38.59 -10.89 23.56
C GLY A 418 38.40 -10.62 22.07
N SER A 419 39.22 -11.19 21.18
CA SER A 419 39.05 -11.03 19.73
C SER A 419 37.85 -11.83 19.19
N PRO A 420 37.16 -11.35 18.14
CA PRO A 420 36.10 -12.12 17.49
C PRO A 420 36.66 -13.40 16.85
N SER A 421 36.20 -14.56 17.33
CA SER A 421 36.52 -15.87 16.75
C SER A 421 35.69 -16.12 15.50
N HIS A 422 34.37 -15.97 15.64
CA HIS A 422 33.41 -16.16 14.55
C HIS A 422 32.11 -15.39 14.79
N LEU A 423 31.34 -15.19 13.72
CA LEU A 423 29.95 -14.74 13.82
C LEU A 423 29.05 -15.96 13.69
N ASP A 424 28.20 -16.18 14.69
CA ASP A 424 27.10 -17.14 14.65
C ASP A 424 25.86 -16.41 14.13
N LEU A 425 25.44 -16.75 12.91
CA LEU A 425 24.26 -16.19 12.28
C LEU A 425 23.34 -17.35 11.86
N ALA A 426 22.27 -17.58 12.62
CA ALA A 426 21.47 -18.81 12.52
C ALA A 426 22.37 -20.08 12.53
N SER A 427 22.36 -20.89 11.47
CA SER A 427 23.25 -22.06 11.33
C SER A 427 24.58 -21.76 10.63
N PHE A 428 24.84 -20.50 10.28
CA PHE A 428 26.01 -20.07 9.51
C PHE A 428 27.09 -19.56 10.44
N ARG A 429 28.28 -20.17 10.36
CA ARG A 429 29.48 -19.70 11.04
C ARG A 429 30.38 -18.96 10.09
N PHE A 430 30.62 -17.70 10.38
CA PHE A 430 31.53 -16.86 9.62
C PHE A 430 32.85 -16.72 10.39
N THR A 431 33.95 -17.15 9.79
CA THR A 431 35.30 -17.13 10.37
C THR A 431 36.20 -16.12 9.65
N ARG A 432 37.31 -15.71 10.28
CA ARG A 432 38.25 -14.76 9.67
C ARG A 432 39.06 -15.36 8.52
N THR A 433 39.23 -16.67 8.50
CA THR A 433 39.84 -17.42 7.39
C THR A 433 38.91 -18.56 6.96
N ALA A 434 39.02 -19.00 5.70
CA ALA A 434 38.21 -20.10 5.21
C ALA A 434 38.56 -21.41 5.93
N TYR A 435 37.55 -22.06 6.54
CA TYR A 435 37.74 -23.28 7.36
C TYR A 435 38.83 -23.11 8.43
N ASP A 436 38.72 -22.03 9.22
CA ASP A 436 39.69 -21.72 10.27
C ASP A 436 39.80 -22.86 11.31
N PRO A 437 40.95 -23.55 11.43
CA PRO A 437 41.09 -24.67 12.34
C PRO A 437 41.11 -24.24 13.82
N ALA A 438 41.32 -22.95 14.11
CA ALA A 438 41.24 -22.41 15.46
C ALA A 438 39.82 -21.96 15.84
N ALA A 439 38.91 -21.87 14.87
CA ALA A 439 37.50 -21.61 15.11
C ALA A 439 36.72 -22.91 15.31
N ASP A 440 35.61 -22.83 16.04
CA ASP A 440 34.67 -23.93 16.16
C ASP A 440 33.92 -24.08 14.81
N VAL A 441 34.46 -24.87 13.88
CA VAL A 441 33.82 -25.14 12.59
C VAL A 441 32.93 -26.40 12.72
N PRO A 442 31.60 -26.29 12.53
CA PRO A 442 30.70 -27.43 12.66
C PRO A 442 31.06 -28.54 11.67
N GLY A 443 31.20 -29.77 12.17
CA GLY A 443 31.64 -30.91 11.38
C GLY A 443 33.17 -31.04 11.24
N GLY A 444 33.94 -30.09 11.77
CA GLY A 444 35.39 -30.08 11.73
C GLY A 444 35.98 -29.77 10.34
N VAL A 445 37.30 -29.86 10.25
CA VAL A 445 38.08 -29.71 9.01
C VAL A 445 38.93 -30.96 8.81
N ASP A 446 39.21 -31.35 7.56
CA ASP A 446 40.08 -32.49 7.27
C ASP A 446 41.48 -32.26 7.84
N GLU A 447 42.06 -33.28 8.50
CA GLU A 447 43.40 -33.19 9.10
C GLU A 447 44.49 -32.90 8.07
N GLY A 448 44.28 -33.28 6.80
CA GLY A 448 45.18 -33.01 5.70
C GLY A 448 45.05 -31.62 5.08
N GLY A 449 44.10 -30.80 5.53
CA GLY A 449 43.91 -29.42 5.11
C GLY A 449 43.62 -29.22 3.61
N TRP A 450 43.85 -28.00 3.12
CA TRP A 450 43.79 -27.66 1.69
C TRP A 450 44.92 -28.36 0.92
N ARG A 451 44.64 -28.93 -0.25
CA ARG A 451 45.61 -29.67 -1.08
C ARG A 451 45.64 -29.18 -2.52
#